data_AF-I1CCM1-F1
#
_entry.id   AF-I1CCM1-F1
#
_cell.length_a   1.000
_cell.length_b   1.000
_cell.length_c   1.000
_cell.angle_alpha   90.00
_cell.angle_beta   90.00
_cell.angle_gamma   90.00
#
_symmetry.space_group_name_H-M   'P 1'
#
loop_
_entity.id
_entity.type
_entity.pdbx_description
1 polymer ?
#
loop_
_entity_poly.entity_id
_entity_poly.type
_entity_poly.pdbx_seq_one_letter_code
_entity_poly.pdbx_strand_id
1 'polypeptide(L)'
;MLRRWLHHYELSSAIVRLITLNVINWSVSAFLSSHYGIDQPIWKWMAICFIFFVSNVLKITLSSNNKYYARKEEQEHQLNYKSTFVKVLILPLTVVVFITMFVSLYQVGQMRRQSAVLLEEKTILPTFQKHPELPEAEVRVMVMVLSAWTQKSLEKRKIFRETTLRLMPKNNQNISYFYRFILGQPPNEKVKATMGPLIDQEQSQYGDILLLPCSDLYQDLSKKVYHGIEWTEQYDFDYFVKTDDDIFVRWDTLSKELELAGRTQRYWRGLAYW
;
A
#
# COMPACT_ATOMS: atom_id res chain seq x y z
N MET A 1 -13.31 13.67 43.72
CA MET A 1 -13.18 12.20 43.73
C MET A 1 -11.91 11.69 43.03
N LEU A 2 -11.41 12.33 41.97
CA LEU A 2 -10.14 11.96 41.28
C LEU A 2 -8.87 12.05 42.17
N ARG A 3 -8.84 12.98 43.15
CA ARG A 3 -7.70 13.19 44.06
C ARG A 3 -7.47 12.05 45.05
N ARG A 4 -8.52 11.32 45.44
CA ARG A 4 -8.42 10.20 46.41
C ARG A 4 -7.82 8.96 45.75
N TRP A 5 -8.06 8.80 44.45
CA TRP A 5 -7.47 7.76 43.60
C TRP A 5 -5.96 7.91 43.43
N LEU A 6 -5.40 9.12 43.60
CA LEU A 6 -3.98 9.39 43.33
C LEU A 6 -3.04 8.94 44.47
N HIS A 7 -3.51 8.95 45.73
CA HIS A 7 -2.64 8.98 46.91
C HIS A 7 -2.64 7.75 47.82
N HIS A 8 -3.55 6.79 47.67
CA HIS A 8 -3.47 5.52 48.42
C HIS A 8 -2.70 4.48 47.60
N TYR A 9 -1.50 4.16 48.05
CA TYR A 9 -0.67 3.10 47.50
C TYR A 9 -1.14 1.74 48.04
N GLU A 10 -2.35 1.35 47.65
CA GLU A 10 -2.79 -0.04 47.80
C GLU A 10 -2.47 -0.78 46.50
N LEU A 11 -1.99 -2.03 46.61
CA LEU A 11 -1.61 -2.87 45.47
C LEU A 11 -2.71 -2.92 44.38
N SER A 12 -3.97 -2.88 44.82
CA SER A 12 -5.18 -2.78 43.99
C SER A 12 -5.18 -1.55 43.06
N SER A 13 -4.77 -0.38 43.55
CA SER A 13 -4.72 0.86 42.78
C SER A 13 -3.62 0.87 41.71
N ALA A 14 -2.49 0.19 41.98
CA ALA A 14 -1.40 0.05 41.04
C ALA A 14 -1.78 -0.90 39.89
N ILE A 15 -2.48 -2.01 40.21
CA ILE A 15 -2.99 -2.96 39.23
C ILE A 15 -4.01 -2.28 38.30
N VAL A 16 -4.97 -1.53 38.85
CA VAL A 16 -5.97 -0.80 38.05
C VAL A 16 -5.31 0.22 37.11
N ARG A 17 -4.27 0.92 37.56
CA ARG A 17 -3.46 1.83 36.72
C ARG A 17 -2.72 1.10 35.61
N LEU A 18 -2.12 -0.05 35.91
CA LEU A 18 -1.42 -0.87 34.92
C LEU A 18 -2.38 -1.38 33.84
N ILE A 19 -3.57 -1.85 34.23
CA ILE A 19 -4.60 -2.30 33.30
C ILE A 19 -5.07 -1.15 32.41
N THR A 20 -5.40 0.00 32.99
CA THR A 20 -5.81 1.18 32.21
C THR A 20 -4.73 1.67 31.25
N LEU A 21 -3.46 1.63 31.65
CA LEU A 21 -2.32 1.96 30.79
C LEU A 21 -2.21 1.01 29.59
N ASN A 22 -2.37 -0.29 29.83
CA ASN A 22 -2.33 -1.31 28.76
C ASN A 22 -3.49 -1.13 27.77
N VAL A 23 -4.70 -0.86 28.27
CA VAL A 23 -5.86 -0.62 27.40
C VAL A 23 -5.64 0.61 26.52
N ILE A 24 -5.17 1.73 27.09
CA ILE A 24 -4.86 2.95 26.31
C ILE A 24 -3.78 2.65 25.26
N ASN A 25 -2.72 1.94 25.66
CA ASN A 25 -1.63 1.58 24.76
C ASN A 25 -2.12 0.74 23.57
N TRP A 26 -2.96 -0.26 23.82
CA TRP A 26 -3.52 -1.12 22.78
C TRP A 26 -4.50 -0.37 21.88
N SER A 27 -5.38 0.47 22.43
CA SER A 27 -6.31 1.28 21.64
C SER A 27 -5.61 2.29 20.73
N VAL A 28 -4.59 2.99 21.24
CA VAL A 28 -3.80 3.95 20.45
C VAL A 28 -2.99 3.21 19.37
N SER A 29 -2.39 2.07 19.72
CA SER A 29 -1.69 1.20 18.75
C SER A 29 -2.61 0.75 17.62
N ALA A 30 -3.84 0.32 17.95
CA ALA A 30 -4.82 -0.14 16.98
C ALA A 30 -5.27 0.99 16.05
N PHE A 31 -5.59 2.16 16.62
CA PHE A 31 -5.96 3.35 15.85
C PHE A 31 -4.84 3.77 14.87
N LEU A 32 -3.61 3.91 15.36
CA LEU A 32 -2.48 4.29 14.50
C LEU A 32 -2.16 3.23 13.44
N SER A 33 -2.35 1.94 13.76
CA SER A 33 -2.22 0.86 12.77
C SER A 33 -3.27 0.96 11.67
N SER A 34 -4.51 1.34 12.02
CA SER A 34 -5.57 1.53 11.02
C SER A 34 -5.35 2.73 10.11
N HIS A 35 -4.66 3.77 10.61
CA HIS A 35 -4.48 5.03 9.87
C HIS A 35 -3.17 5.08 9.06
N TYR A 36 -2.05 4.62 9.63
CA TYR A 36 -0.71 4.69 9.02
C TYR A 36 -0.23 3.35 8.44
N GLY A 37 -1.03 2.30 8.56
CA GLY A 37 -0.67 0.95 8.16
C GLY A 37 0.15 0.20 9.23
N ILE A 38 0.23 -1.12 9.05
CA ILE A 38 0.94 -2.01 9.98
C ILE A 38 2.47 -1.78 9.90
N ASP A 39 2.94 -1.32 8.75
CA ASP A 39 4.36 -1.23 8.37
C ASP A 39 5.11 -0.04 8.96
N GLN A 40 4.42 0.85 9.69
CA GLN A 40 5.02 2.04 10.32
C GLN A 40 5.01 1.96 11.86
N PRO A 41 5.80 1.06 12.48
CA PRO A 41 5.84 0.87 13.93
C PRO A 41 6.45 2.07 14.67
N ILE A 42 7.28 2.86 13.99
CA ILE A 42 7.96 4.03 14.58
C ILE A 42 6.93 5.09 15.01
N TRP A 43 5.93 5.37 14.18
CA TRP A 43 4.87 6.33 14.51
C TRP A 43 4.04 5.88 15.72
N LYS A 44 3.73 4.58 15.81
CA LYS A 44 3.03 4.00 16.97
C LYS A 44 3.84 4.24 18.24
N TRP A 45 5.13 3.89 18.18
CA TRP A 45 6.04 4.03 19.31
C TRP A 45 6.21 5.49 19.75
N MET A 46 6.43 6.40 18.80
CA MET A 46 6.55 7.85 19.09
C MET A 46 5.29 8.43 19.72
N ALA A 47 4.10 8.09 19.20
CA ALA A 47 2.84 8.59 19.72
C ALA A 47 2.56 8.09 21.15
N ILE A 48 2.82 6.80 21.42
CA ILE A 48 2.68 6.22 22.76
C ILE A 48 3.64 6.88 23.75
N CYS A 49 4.91 7.05 23.36
CA CYS A 49 5.90 7.72 24.20
C CYS A 49 5.50 9.18 24.50
N PHE A 50 4.97 9.89 23.51
CA PHE A 50 4.49 11.26 23.67
C PHE A 50 3.27 11.36 24.61
N ILE A 51 2.29 10.46 24.47
CA ILE A 51 1.12 10.39 25.36
C ILE A 51 1.55 10.15 26.81
N PHE A 52 2.48 9.22 27.03
CA PHE A 52 3.03 8.97 28.38
C PHE A 52 3.82 10.16 28.92
N PHE A 53 4.59 10.85 28.08
CA PHE A 53 5.31 12.06 28.47
C PHE A 53 4.35 13.17 28.95
N VAL A 54 3.34 13.50 28.15
CA VAL A 54 2.33 14.52 28.49
C VAL A 54 1.56 14.12 29.76
N SER A 55 1.18 12.85 29.89
CA SER A 55 0.46 12.35 31.07
C SER A 55 1.29 12.49 32.36
N ASN A 56 2.59 12.25 32.28
CA ASN A 56 3.50 12.43 33.42
C ASN A 56 3.71 13.90 33.78
N VAL A 57 3.86 14.77 32.77
CA VAL A 57 3.96 16.23 32.99
C VAL A 57 2.69 16.75 33.66
N LEU A 58 1.51 16.39 33.16
CA LEU A 58 0.22 16.79 33.76
C LEU A 58 0.08 16.31 35.20
N LYS A 59 0.49 15.07 35.51
CA LYS A 59 0.46 14.52 36.87
C LYS A 59 1.34 15.32 37.83
N ILE A 60 2.54 15.71 37.41
CA ILE A 60 3.48 16.49 38.22
C ILE A 60 2.91 17.90 38.46
N THR A 61 2.45 18.57 37.40
CA THR A 61 1.91 19.93 37.48
C THR A 61 0.67 19.98 38.38
N LEU A 62 -0.26 19.02 38.25
CA LEU A 62 -1.46 18.94 39.08
C LEU A 62 -1.19 18.55 40.55
N SER A 63 -0.11 17.77 40.78
CA SER A 63 0.36 17.39 42.11
C SER A 63 1.10 18.51 42.83
N SER A 64 1.71 19.44 42.10
CA SER A 64 2.51 20.55 42.65
C SER A 64 1.67 21.70 43.22
N ASN A 65 0.35 21.71 42.98
CA ASN A 65 -0.53 22.78 43.42
C ASN A 65 -0.87 22.63 44.92
N ASN A 66 0.04 23.17 45.75
CA ASN A 66 0.05 23.15 47.20
C ASN A 66 -1.09 23.98 47.82
N LYS A 67 -2.14 23.30 48.28
CA LYS A 67 -3.03 23.82 49.34
C LYS A 67 -3.28 22.81 50.48
N TYR A 68 -2.47 21.75 50.58
CA TYR A 68 -2.76 20.63 51.50
C TYR A 68 -1.55 20.04 52.24
N TYR A 69 -0.42 20.75 52.36
CA TYR A 69 0.67 20.34 53.27
C TYR A 69 0.61 21.01 54.65
N ALA A 70 -0.33 21.93 54.90
CA ALA A 70 -0.39 22.69 56.15
C ALA A 70 -1.06 21.96 57.33
N ARG A 71 -1.43 20.67 57.21
CA ARG A 71 -2.15 20.00 58.31
C ARG A 71 -1.93 18.49 58.37
N LYS A 72 -0.68 18.06 58.44
CA LYS A 72 -0.29 16.72 58.94
C LYS A 72 1.23 16.61 59.14
N GLU A 73 1.78 17.48 59.99
CA GLU A 73 3.02 17.15 60.69
C GLU A 73 2.60 16.45 61.99
N GLU A 74 2.78 15.13 62.01
CA GLU A 74 3.00 14.27 63.19
C GLU A 74 2.66 12.81 62.79
N GLN A 75 3.59 12.19 62.08
CA GLN A 75 4.03 10.80 62.29
C GLN A 75 5.02 10.43 61.19
N GLU A 76 6.20 10.01 61.64
CA GLU A 76 7.33 9.54 60.85
C GLU A 76 6.95 8.40 59.91
N HIS A 77 7.05 8.66 58.62
CA HIS A 77 7.86 7.86 57.70
C HIS A 77 8.18 8.80 56.54
N GLN A 78 9.44 9.26 56.45
CA GLN A 78 9.93 9.91 55.23
C GLN A 78 10.01 8.85 54.13
N LEU A 79 8.85 8.49 53.56
CA LEU A 79 8.76 7.73 52.32
C LEU A 79 9.51 8.55 51.29
N ASN A 80 10.66 8.04 50.85
CA ASN A 80 11.55 8.73 49.94
C ASN A 80 10.84 8.81 48.58
N TYR A 81 10.01 9.84 48.37
CA TYR A 81 9.07 9.96 47.27
C TYR A 81 9.76 9.81 45.91
N LYS A 82 11.04 10.20 45.80
CA LYS A 82 11.89 9.96 44.64
C LYS A 82 12.11 8.46 44.39
N SER A 83 12.43 7.68 45.43
CA SER A 83 12.64 6.22 45.34
C SER A 83 11.35 5.47 45.04
N THR A 84 10.22 5.82 45.67
CA THR A 84 8.93 5.16 45.42
C THR A 84 8.41 5.48 44.01
N PHE A 85 8.60 6.71 43.54
CA PHE A 85 8.26 7.12 42.17
C PHE A 85 9.10 6.37 41.11
N VAL A 86 10.42 6.28 41.31
CA VAL A 86 11.31 5.53 40.42
C VAL A 86 10.94 4.05 40.39
N LYS A 87 10.69 3.44 41.57
CA LYS A 87 10.44 2.00 41.68
C LYS A 87 9.09 1.55 41.15
N VAL A 88 8.04 2.36 41.30
CA VAL A 88 6.68 1.94 40.96
C VAL A 88 6.20 2.51 39.61
N LEU A 89 6.79 3.60 39.13
CA LEU A 89 6.36 4.22 37.88
C LEU A 89 7.41 4.07 36.78
N ILE A 90 8.64 4.52 37.03
CA ILE A 90 9.68 4.59 35.99
C ILE A 90 10.16 3.19 35.61
N LEU A 91 10.54 2.37 36.60
CA LEU A 91 11.06 1.03 36.33
C LEU A 91 10.06 0.15 35.55
N PRO A 92 8.79 -0.01 35.96
CA PRO A 92 7.83 -0.81 35.19
C PRO A 92 7.56 -0.23 33.79
N LEU A 93 7.49 1.10 33.66
CA LEU A 93 7.28 1.75 32.35
C LEU A 93 8.46 1.51 31.41
N THR A 94 9.69 1.62 31.90
CA THR A 94 10.89 1.33 31.10
C THR A 94 10.88 -0.12 30.63
N VAL A 95 10.57 -1.07 31.51
CA VAL A 95 10.45 -2.49 31.14
C VAL A 95 9.40 -2.70 30.04
N VAL A 96 8.21 -2.09 30.16
CA VAL A 96 7.16 -2.19 29.13
C VAL A 96 7.63 -1.58 27.80
N VAL A 97 8.28 -0.42 27.81
CA VAL A 97 8.79 0.24 26.59
C VAL A 97 9.88 -0.60 25.91
N PHE A 98 10.80 -1.19 26.67
CA PHE A 98 11.82 -2.07 26.12
C PHE A 98 11.19 -3.34 25.53
N ILE A 99 10.24 -3.97 26.21
CA ILE A 99 9.55 -5.16 25.70
C ILE A 99 8.80 -4.83 24.40
N THR A 100 8.03 -3.74 24.36
CA THR A 100 7.30 -3.36 23.14
C THR A 100 8.23 -2.99 21.99
N MET A 101 9.37 -2.36 22.27
CA MET A 101 10.42 -2.11 21.28
C MET A 101 10.96 -3.43 20.71
N PHE A 102 11.36 -4.39 21.55
CA PHE A 102 11.88 -5.68 21.09
C PHE A 102 10.85 -6.47 20.27
N VAL A 103 9.59 -6.49 20.69
CA VAL A 103 8.50 -7.14 19.93
C VAL A 103 8.31 -6.46 18.57
N SER A 104 8.32 -5.12 18.51
CA SER A 104 8.18 -4.39 17.25
C SER A 104 9.35 -4.64 16.29
N LEU A 105 10.60 -4.66 16.80
CA LEU A 105 11.79 -4.93 16.00
C LEU A 105 11.80 -6.38 15.51
N TYR A 106 11.34 -7.32 16.34
CA TYR A 106 11.16 -8.71 15.93
C TYR A 106 10.13 -8.84 14.82
N GLN A 107 8.98 -8.17 14.93
CA GLN A 107 7.94 -8.17 13.90
C GLN A 107 8.45 -7.57 12.58
N VAL A 108 9.19 -6.46 12.63
CA VAL A 108 9.84 -5.87 11.44
C VAL A 108 10.87 -6.83 10.85
N GLY A 109 11.66 -7.50 11.69
CA GLY A 109 12.63 -8.51 11.25
C GLY A 109 11.96 -9.69 10.54
N GLN A 110 10.83 -10.18 11.07
CA GLN A 110 10.03 -11.23 10.45
C GLN A 110 9.47 -10.78 9.10
N MET A 111 8.88 -9.59 9.00
CA MET A 111 8.36 -9.05 7.73
C MET A 111 9.46 -8.89 6.68
N ARG A 112 10.65 -8.39 7.08
CA ARG A 112 11.80 -8.27 6.18
C ARG A 112 12.31 -9.62 5.69
N ARG A 113 12.36 -10.64 6.56
CA ARG A 113 12.74 -12.01 6.16
C ARG A 113 11.73 -12.62 5.20
N GLN A 114 10.44 -12.49 5.48
CA GLN A 114 9.37 -12.95 4.58
C GLN A 114 9.47 -12.27 3.22
N SER A 115 9.68 -10.95 3.18
CA SER A 115 9.91 -10.23 1.92
C SER A 115 11.15 -10.71 1.18
N ALA A 116 12.26 -10.98 1.88
CA ALA A 116 13.49 -11.48 1.26
C ALA A 116 13.30 -12.88 0.66
N VAL A 117 12.61 -13.77 1.36
CA VAL A 117 12.29 -15.12 0.84
C VAL A 117 11.36 -15.04 -0.37
N LEU A 118 10.34 -14.18 -0.36
CA LEU A 118 9.46 -13.96 -1.52
C LEU A 118 10.19 -13.36 -2.73
N LEU A 119 11.18 -12.50 -2.49
CA LEU A 119 12.06 -11.97 -3.55
C LEU A 119 12.95 -13.08 -4.12
N GLU A 120 13.48 -13.96 -3.28
CA GLU A 120 14.31 -15.10 -3.70
C GLU A 120 13.51 -16.13 -4.50
N GLU A 121 12.26 -16.42 -4.10
CA GLU A 121 11.35 -17.31 -4.84
C GLU A 121 11.02 -16.76 -6.25
N LYS A 122 10.91 -15.44 -6.41
CA LYS A 122 10.70 -14.77 -7.71
C LYS A 122 11.99 -14.59 -8.55
N THR A 123 13.18 -14.89 -8.02
CA THR A 123 14.43 -14.73 -8.79
C THR A 123 14.75 -15.87 -9.76
N ILE A 124 13.96 -16.95 -9.78
CA ILE A 124 13.96 -17.84 -10.94
C ILE A 124 13.31 -17.05 -12.08
N LEU A 125 14.13 -16.45 -12.95
CA LEU A 125 13.64 -15.73 -14.13
C LEU A 125 12.65 -16.65 -14.86
N PRO A 126 11.39 -16.23 -15.03
CA PRO A 126 10.42 -17.06 -15.72
C PRO A 126 10.98 -17.38 -17.11
N THR A 127 10.81 -18.63 -17.55
CA THR A 127 11.05 -18.96 -18.96
C THR A 127 10.02 -18.19 -19.77
N PHE A 128 10.44 -17.04 -20.31
CA PHE A 128 9.57 -16.18 -21.08
C PHE A 128 9.03 -16.96 -22.28
N GLN A 129 7.70 -16.98 -22.40
CA GLN A 129 7.01 -17.63 -23.49
C GLN A 129 6.84 -16.66 -24.64
N LYS A 130 6.89 -17.13 -25.87
CA LYS A 130 6.51 -16.29 -27.01
C LYS A 130 4.99 -16.14 -27.01
N HIS A 131 4.51 -14.90 -27.08
CA HIS A 131 3.08 -14.67 -27.24
C HIS A 131 2.66 -15.05 -28.67
N PRO A 132 1.62 -15.90 -28.87
CA PRO A 132 1.26 -16.42 -30.20
C PRO A 132 0.87 -15.33 -31.21
N GLU A 133 0.30 -14.23 -30.71
CA GLU A 133 -0.11 -13.07 -31.52
C GLU A 133 0.95 -11.95 -31.60
N LEU A 134 2.16 -12.17 -31.06
CA LEU A 134 3.29 -11.24 -31.20
C LEU A 134 4.33 -11.87 -32.14
N PRO A 135 4.33 -11.52 -33.44
CA PRO A 135 5.28 -12.06 -34.40
C PRO A 135 6.72 -11.68 -34.07
N GLU A 136 7.66 -12.49 -34.55
CA GLU A 136 9.09 -12.17 -34.50
C GLU A 136 9.41 -10.91 -35.34
N ALA A 137 10.22 -10.05 -34.75
CA ALA A 137 10.75 -8.84 -35.35
C ALA A 137 12.05 -8.42 -34.63
N GLU A 138 12.80 -7.49 -35.21
CA GLU A 138 13.96 -6.89 -34.54
C GLU A 138 13.54 -6.21 -33.23
N VAL A 139 12.40 -5.52 -33.25
CA VAL A 139 11.78 -4.86 -32.09
C VAL A 139 10.34 -5.36 -31.89
N ARG A 140 10.06 -5.97 -30.73
CA ARG A 140 8.73 -6.48 -30.37
C ARG A 140 8.11 -5.64 -29.26
N VAL A 141 6.90 -5.15 -29.48
CA VAL A 141 6.24 -4.20 -28.58
C VAL A 141 4.94 -4.78 -28.02
N MET A 142 4.88 -4.90 -26.70
CA MET A 142 3.71 -5.29 -25.92
C MET A 142 2.95 -4.04 -25.47
N VAL A 143 1.67 -3.91 -25.86
CA VAL A 143 0.86 -2.72 -25.58
C VAL A 143 -0.32 -3.06 -24.67
N MET A 144 -0.40 -2.37 -23.54
CA MET A 144 -1.52 -2.39 -22.62
C MET A 144 -2.31 -1.09 -22.73
N VAL A 145 -3.59 -1.19 -23.09
CA VAL A 145 -4.53 -0.05 -23.11
C VAL A 145 -5.52 -0.20 -21.96
N LEU A 146 -5.40 0.59 -20.91
CA LEU A 146 -6.35 0.54 -19.80
C LEU A 146 -7.72 1.06 -20.23
N SER A 147 -8.76 0.28 -19.95
CA SER A 147 -10.15 0.68 -20.18
C SER A 147 -11.03 0.22 -19.02
N ALA A 148 -12.35 0.43 -19.11
CA ALA A 148 -13.28 0.16 -18.03
C ALA A 148 -14.64 -0.38 -18.49
N TRP A 149 -15.41 -0.88 -17.53
CA TRP A 149 -16.80 -1.34 -17.68
C TRP A 149 -17.82 -0.18 -17.74
N THR A 150 -17.65 0.75 -18.67
CA THR A 150 -18.59 1.86 -18.89
C THR A 150 -18.97 2.00 -20.36
N GLN A 151 -20.17 2.52 -20.64
CA GLN A 151 -20.60 2.82 -22.01
C GLN A 151 -19.64 3.77 -22.72
N LYS A 152 -19.15 4.80 -21.99
CA LYS A 152 -18.14 5.73 -22.51
C LYS A 152 -16.85 5.01 -22.87
N SER A 153 -16.36 4.09 -22.03
CA SER A 153 -15.15 3.31 -22.33
C SER A 153 -15.35 2.37 -23.52
N LEU A 154 -16.53 1.78 -23.69
CA LEU A 154 -16.84 0.98 -24.89
C LEU A 154 -16.74 1.82 -26.16
N GLU A 155 -17.31 3.03 -26.15
CA GLU A 155 -17.19 3.98 -27.27
C GLU A 155 -15.74 4.43 -27.50
N LYS A 156 -15.00 4.71 -26.43
CA LYS A 156 -13.58 5.05 -26.52
C LYS A 156 -12.76 3.92 -27.16
N ARG A 157 -12.96 2.66 -26.78
CA ARG A 157 -12.28 1.52 -27.43
C ARG A 157 -12.57 1.44 -28.92
N LYS A 158 -13.83 1.65 -29.32
CA LYS A 158 -14.21 1.75 -30.73
C LYS A 158 -13.46 2.89 -31.44
N ILE A 159 -13.47 4.09 -30.88
CA ILE A 159 -12.75 5.25 -31.42
C ILE A 159 -11.25 4.98 -31.49
N PHE A 160 -10.67 4.34 -30.47
CA PHE A 160 -9.25 3.99 -30.40
C PHE A 160 -8.85 3.07 -31.58
N ARG A 161 -9.68 2.06 -31.90
CA ARG A 161 -9.53 1.19 -33.09
C ARG A 161 -9.65 1.96 -34.40
N GLU A 162 -10.61 2.87 -34.49
CA GLU A 162 -10.91 3.63 -35.72
C GLU A 162 -9.92 4.79 -35.97
N THR A 163 -9.13 5.18 -34.98
CA THR A 163 -8.22 6.34 -35.06
C THR A 163 -6.78 5.99 -34.77
N THR A 164 -6.34 6.03 -33.51
CA THR A 164 -4.93 5.86 -33.11
C THR A 164 -4.38 4.52 -33.60
N LEU A 165 -5.10 3.40 -33.47
CA LEU A 165 -4.61 2.10 -33.96
C LEU A 165 -4.41 2.04 -35.47
N ARG A 166 -5.07 2.89 -36.27
CA ARG A 166 -4.80 2.97 -37.72
C ARG A 166 -3.42 3.53 -38.05
N LEU A 167 -2.80 4.24 -37.10
CA LEU A 167 -1.43 4.74 -37.22
C LEU A 167 -0.39 3.68 -36.84
N MET A 168 -0.80 2.56 -36.22
CA MET A 168 0.10 1.48 -35.88
C MET A 168 0.52 0.76 -37.17
N PRO A 169 1.83 0.67 -37.47
CA PRO A 169 2.28 0.00 -38.68
C PRO A 169 1.92 -1.48 -38.60
N LYS A 170 1.69 -2.09 -39.77
CA LYS A 170 1.53 -3.54 -39.85
C LYS A 170 2.83 -4.22 -39.42
N ASN A 171 2.69 -5.30 -38.66
CA ASN A 171 3.80 -6.13 -38.22
C ASN A 171 4.67 -6.54 -39.43
N ASN A 172 5.97 -6.32 -39.30
CA ASN A 172 6.96 -6.63 -40.31
C ASN A 172 8.26 -7.13 -39.63
N GLN A 173 9.35 -7.27 -40.39
CA GLN A 173 10.62 -7.78 -39.87
C GLN A 173 11.30 -6.82 -38.88
N ASN A 174 11.09 -5.51 -39.01
CA ASN A 174 11.73 -4.50 -38.17
C ASN A 174 10.97 -4.31 -36.85
N ILE A 175 9.63 -4.21 -36.93
CA ILE A 175 8.80 -3.98 -35.75
C ILE A 175 7.51 -4.81 -35.77
N SER A 176 7.16 -5.35 -34.61
CA SER A 176 5.89 -6.02 -34.36
C SER A 176 5.22 -5.51 -33.10
N TYR A 177 3.89 -5.49 -33.13
CA TYR A 177 3.03 -5.07 -32.06
C TYR A 177 2.04 -6.17 -31.69
N PHE A 178 1.76 -6.24 -30.39
CA PHE A 178 0.62 -6.93 -29.84
C PHE A 178 -0.04 -6.01 -28.81
N TYR A 179 -1.36 -5.88 -28.85
CA TYR A 179 -2.10 -5.02 -27.92
C TYR A 179 -3.32 -5.71 -27.33
N ARG A 180 -3.68 -5.29 -26.12
CA ARG A 180 -4.94 -5.63 -25.47
C ARG A 180 -5.54 -4.43 -24.74
N PHE A 181 -6.87 -4.32 -24.80
CA PHE A 181 -7.63 -3.52 -23.86
C PHE A 181 -7.76 -4.26 -22.53
N ILE A 182 -7.31 -3.64 -21.45
CA ILE A 182 -7.27 -4.25 -20.12
C ILE A 182 -8.46 -3.78 -19.30
N LEU A 183 -9.31 -4.73 -18.91
CA LEU A 183 -10.45 -4.53 -18.03
C LEU A 183 -10.29 -5.43 -16.79
N GLY A 184 -10.72 -4.96 -15.63
CA GLY A 184 -10.94 -5.84 -14.48
C GLY A 184 -12.25 -6.62 -14.58
N GLN A 185 -12.66 -7.24 -13.48
CA GLN A 185 -13.99 -7.75 -13.23
C GLN A 185 -14.98 -6.60 -13.00
N PRO A 186 -16.27 -6.79 -13.35
CA PRO A 186 -17.29 -5.77 -13.21
C PRO A 186 -17.37 -5.26 -11.75
N PRO A 187 -17.48 -3.95 -11.52
CA PRO A 187 -17.54 -3.38 -10.18
C PRO A 187 -18.71 -3.87 -9.30
N ASN A 188 -19.82 -4.27 -9.92
CA ASN A 188 -21.01 -4.82 -9.24
C ASN A 188 -21.91 -5.58 -10.23
N GLU A 189 -22.88 -6.32 -9.71
CA GLU A 189 -23.82 -7.12 -10.50
C GLU A 189 -24.68 -6.30 -11.48
N LYS A 190 -25.02 -5.05 -11.15
CA LYS A 190 -25.77 -4.18 -12.06
C LYS A 190 -24.94 -3.81 -13.29
N VAL A 191 -23.67 -3.47 -13.10
CA VAL A 191 -22.74 -3.20 -14.20
C VAL A 191 -22.50 -4.47 -15.01
N LYS A 192 -22.34 -5.62 -14.37
CA LYS A 192 -22.22 -6.92 -15.05
C LYS A 192 -23.44 -7.22 -15.93
N ALA A 193 -24.65 -7.04 -15.40
CA ALA A 193 -25.88 -7.32 -16.14
C ALA A 193 -26.12 -6.36 -17.32
N THR A 194 -25.67 -5.10 -17.19
CA THR A 194 -25.88 -4.07 -18.23
C THR A 194 -24.78 -4.04 -19.28
N MET A 195 -23.51 -4.09 -18.87
CA MET A 195 -22.35 -3.98 -19.75
C MET A 195 -21.80 -5.34 -20.20
N GLY A 196 -22.07 -6.43 -19.47
CA GLY A 196 -21.56 -7.77 -19.77
C GLY A 196 -21.88 -8.22 -21.20
N PRO A 197 -23.16 -8.22 -21.64
CA PRO A 197 -23.51 -8.62 -23.00
C PRO A 197 -22.83 -7.78 -24.08
N LEU A 198 -22.60 -6.49 -23.82
CA LEU A 198 -21.92 -5.59 -24.77
C LEU A 198 -20.43 -5.90 -24.86
N ILE A 199 -19.78 -6.21 -23.74
CA ILE A 199 -18.36 -6.60 -23.68
C ILE A 199 -18.18 -8.00 -24.30
N ASP A 200 -19.09 -8.93 -24.06
CA ASP A 200 -19.05 -10.27 -24.67
C ASP A 200 -19.19 -10.19 -26.19
N GLN A 201 -20.09 -9.33 -26.68
CA GLN A 201 -20.23 -9.05 -28.11
C GLN A 201 -18.96 -8.40 -28.69
N GLU A 202 -18.41 -7.39 -28.00
CA GLU A 202 -17.18 -6.72 -28.43
C GLU A 202 -16.00 -7.71 -28.47
N GLN A 203 -15.87 -8.56 -27.45
CA GLN A 203 -14.82 -9.58 -27.38
C GLN A 203 -14.96 -10.63 -28.48
N SER A 204 -16.19 -11.06 -28.78
CA SER A 204 -16.47 -11.97 -29.90
C SER A 204 -16.11 -11.35 -31.25
N GLN A 205 -16.32 -10.04 -31.40
CA GLN A 205 -16.04 -9.32 -32.65
C GLN A 205 -14.56 -9.01 -32.88
N TYR A 206 -13.84 -8.57 -31.83
CA TYR A 206 -12.48 -8.04 -31.97
C TYR A 206 -11.39 -8.90 -31.32
N GLY A 207 -11.73 -9.70 -30.30
CA GLY A 207 -10.78 -10.58 -29.60
C GLY A 207 -9.64 -9.87 -28.87
N ASP A 208 -9.73 -8.56 -28.69
CA ASP A 208 -8.64 -7.71 -28.19
C ASP A 208 -8.85 -7.23 -26.74
N ILE A 209 -9.83 -7.78 -26.02
CA ILE A 209 -10.04 -7.51 -24.60
C ILE A 209 -9.38 -8.61 -23.76
N LEU A 210 -8.64 -8.17 -22.74
CA LEU A 210 -8.16 -9.02 -21.65
C LEU A 210 -8.88 -8.66 -20.35
N LEU A 211 -9.65 -9.60 -19.82
CA LEU A 211 -10.29 -9.51 -18.52
C LEU A 211 -9.39 -10.10 -17.44
N LEU A 212 -8.92 -9.26 -16.53
CA LEU A 212 -8.05 -9.66 -15.42
C LEU A 212 -8.88 -10.09 -14.19
N PRO A 213 -8.33 -10.97 -13.32
CA PRO A 213 -8.98 -11.41 -12.08
C PRO A 213 -8.87 -10.36 -10.96
N CYS A 214 -9.17 -9.10 -11.25
CA CYS A 214 -9.07 -7.98 -10.30
C CYS A 214 -10.27 -7.04 -10.41
N SER A 215 -10.52 -6.21 -9.40
CA SER A 215 -11.60 -5.21 -9.44
C SER A 215 -11.36 -4.15 -10.53
N ASP A 216 -12.40 -3.75 -11.27
CA ASP A 216 -12.36 -2.61 -12.20
C ASP A 216 -12.78 -1.27 -11.57
N LEU A 217 -12.89 -1.21 -10.23
CA LEU A 217 -13.13 0.06 -9.54
C LEU A 217 -11.96 1.02 -9.73
N TYR A 218 -12.26 2.31 -9.85
CA TYR A 218 -11.25 3.35 -10.03
C TYR A 218 -10.20 3.36 -8.90
N GLN A 219 -10.63 3.16 -7.64
CA GLN A 219 -9.72 3.07 -6.48
C GLN A 219 -8.77 1.86 -6.55
N ASP A 220 -9.11 0.83 -7.31
CA ASP A 220 -8.30 -0.37 -7.51
C ASP A 220 -7.46 -0.30 -8.80
N LEU A 221 -7.37 0.86 -9.45
CA LEU A 221 -6.63 1.04 -10.71
C LEU A 221 -5.18 0.55 -10.62
N SER A 222 -4.51 0.79 -9.49
CA SER A 222 -3.14 0.31 -9.26
C SER A 222 -3.05 -1.22 -9.24
N LYS A 223 -4.07 -1.92 -8.71
CA LYS A 223 -4.15 -3.38 -8.76
C LYS A 223 -4.36 -3.88 -10.19
N LYS A 224 -5.21 -3.19 -10.97
CA LYS A 224 -5.42 -3.51 -12.39
C LYS A 224 -4.12 -3.35 -13.19
N VAL A 225 -3.37 -2.28 -12.95
CA VAL A 225 -2.04 -2.08 -13.56
C VAL A 225 -1.07 -3.18 -13.16
N TYR A 226 -1.00 -3.51 -11.87
CA TYR A 226 -0.15 -4.60 -11.36
C TYR A 226 -0.45 -5.92 -12.06
N HIS A 227 -1.72 -6.34 -12.11
CA HIS A 227 -2.09 -7.61 -12.75
C HIS A 227 -1.90 -7.58 -14.28
N GLY A 228 -2.03 -6.41 -14.91
CA GLY A 228 -1.71 -6.26 -16.33
C GLY A 228 -0.22 -6.49 -16.60
N ILE A 229 0.66 -5.93 -15.76
CA ILE A 229 2.10 -6.13 -15.86
C ILE A 229 2.47 -7.60 -15.55
N GLU A 230 1.91 -8.17 -14.48
CA GLU A 230 2.08 -9.58 -14.10
C GLU A 230 1.67 -10.52 -15.24
N TRP A 231 0.55 -10.22 -15.92
CA TRP A 231 0.16 -10.97 -17.11
C TRP A 231 1.15 -10.82 -18.27
N THR A 232 1.74 -9.64 -18.49
CA THR A 232 2.74 -9.48 -19.55
C THR A 232 4.08 -10.13 -19.23
N GLU A 233 4.46 -10.23 -17.95
CA GLU A 233 5.76 -10.73 -17.49
C GLU A 233 6.05 -12.17 -17.94
N GLN A 234 5.02 -12.96 -18.22
CA GLN A 234 5.19 -14.32 -18.74
C GLN A 234 5.66 -14.37 -20.21
N TYR A 235 5.64 -13.25 -20.93
CA TYR A 235 5.93 -13.19 -22.36
C TYR A 235 7.25 -12.50 -22.69
N ASP A 236 7.89 -12.97 -23.76
CA ASP A 236 9.11 -12.38 -24.31
C ASP A 236 8.78 -11.21 -25.27
N PHE A 237 9.20 -10.00 -24.92
CA PHE A 237 9.05 -8.78 -25.73
C PHE A 237 10.18 -7.78 -25.40
N ASP A 238 10.42 -6.80 -26.26
CA ASP A 238 11.53 -5.86 -26.12
C ASP A 238 11.10 -4.52 -25.50
N TYR A 239 9.87 -4.07 -25.78
CA TYR A 239 9.28 -2.87 -25.19
C TYR A 239 7.88 -3.12 -24.63
N PHE A 240 7.59 -2.53 -23.48
CA PHE A 240 6.25 -2.45 -22.91
C PHE A 240 5.71 -1.01 -23.01
N VAL A 241 4.49 -0.86 -23.52
CA VAL A 241 3.81 0.43 -23.61
C VAL A 241 2.49 0.34 -22.86
N LYS A 242 2.33 1.15 -21.82
CA LYS A 242 1.03 1.40 -21.19
C LYS A 242 0.44 2.69 -21.74
N THR A 243 -0.83 2.66 -22.13
CA THR A 243 -1.65 3.85 -22.38
C THR A 243 -3.06 3.68 -21.80
N ASP A 244 -3.87 4.74 -21.81
CA ASP A 244 -5.28 4.70 -21.44
C ASP A 244 -6.17 4.83 -22.69
N ASP A 245 -7.44 4.47 -22.56
CA ASP A 245 -8.43 4.45 -23.66
C ASP A 245 -8.83 5.83 -24.20
N ASP A 246 -8.43 6.93 -23.53
CA ASP A 246 -8.67 8.32 -23.93
C ASP A 246 -7.40 9.08 -24.37
N ILE A 247 -6.31 8.37 -24.64
CA ILE A 247 -5.08 8.96 -25.15
C ILE A 247 -4.96 8.73 -26.65
N PHE A 248 -4.63 9.79 -27.39
CA PHE A 248 -4.25 9.70 -28.79
C PHE A 248 -2.75 9.45 -28.92
N VAL A 249 -2.38 8.28 -29.45
CA VAL A 249 -0.98 7.90 -29.67
C VAL A 249 -0.64 7.99 -31.17
N ARG A 250 0.46 8.69 -31.48
CA ARG A 250 1.07 8.71 -32.82
C ARG A 250 1.96 7.49 -33.01
N TRP A 251 1.34 6.32 -33.18
CA TRP A 251 2.07 5.04 -33.32
C TRP A 251 3.06 5.07 -34.48
N ASP A 252 2.73 5.72 -35.59
CA ASP A 252 3.62 5.94 -36.73
C ASP A 252 4.94 6.65 -36.37
N THR A 253 4.89 7.55 -35.39
CA THR A 253 6.07 8.26 -34.88
C THR A 253 6.81 7.39 -33.86
N LEU A 254 6.09 6.81 -32.90
CA LEU A 254 6.66 5.94 -31.88
C LEU A 254 7.37 4.73 -32.50
N SER A 255 6.80 4.10 -33.54
CA SER A 255 7.42 2.97 -34.24
C SER A 255 8.77 3.34 -34.83
N LYS A 256 8.88 4.49 -35.50
CA LYS A 256 10.16 4.97 -36.05
C LYS A 256 11.19 5.21 -34.95
N GLU A 257 10.77 5.80 -33.83
CA GLU A 257 11.67 6.02 -32.69
C GLU A 257 12.16 4.70 -32.08
N LEU A 258 11.28 3.70 -31.93
CA LEU A 258 11.64 2.39 -31.39
C LEU A 258 12.50 1.57 -32.35
N GLU A 259 12.21 1.60 -33.66
CA GLU A 259 13.04 0.98 -34.69
C GLU A 259 14.46 1.57 -34.68
N LEU A 260 14.59 2.91 -34.64
CA LEU A 260 15.88 3.59 -34.58
C LEU A 260 16.65 3.31 -33.28
N ALA A 261 15.94 3.15 -32.16
CA ALA A 261 16.55 2.82 -30.87
C ALA A 261 17.01 1.35 -30.81
N GLY A 262 16.38 0.44 -31.57
CA GLY A 262 16.62 -1.00 -31.48
C GLY A 262 16.28 -1.55 -30.10
N ARG A 263 16.89 -2.67 -29.69
CA ARG A 263 16.71 -3.23 -28.33
C ARG A 263 17.54 -2.44 -27.33
N THR A 264 16.89 -1.93 -26.28
CA THR A 264 17.54 -1.14 -25.23
C THR A 264 17.36 -1.77 -23.86
N GLN A 265 18.29 -1.54 -22.95
CA GLN A 265 18.17 -1.98 -21.55
C GLN A 265 17.93 -0.77 -20.65
N ARG A 266 17.05 -0.95 -19.65
CA ARG A 266 16.72 0.09 -18.65
C ARG A 266 16.23 1.40 -19.26
N TYR A 267 15.62 1.32 -20.44
CA TYR A 267 14.99 2.45 -21.08
C TYR A 267 13.59 2.67 -20.51
N TRP A 268 13.32 3.91 -20.09
CA TRP A 268 12.01 4.35 -19.65
C TRP A 268 11.77 5.76 -20.16
N ARG A 269 10.60 5.99 -20.78
CA ARG A 269 10.18 7.30 -21.28
C ARG A 269 8.68 7.45 -21.12
N GLY A 270 8.26 8.63 -20.68
CA GLY A 270 6.87 8.97 -20.50
C GLY A 270 6.71 10.25 -19.68
N LEU A 271 5.47 10.73 -19.56
CA LEU A 271 5.14 11.81 -18.64
C LEU A 271 4.82 11.19 -17.27
N ALA A 272 5.73 11.36 -16.29
CA ALA A 272 5.40 11.15 -14.89
C ALA A 272 4.75 12.45 -14.38
N TYR A 273 3.42 12.55 -14.45
CA TYR A 273 2.73 13.54 -13.61
C TYR A 273 2.47 12.92 -12.24
N TRP A 274 3.02 13.59 -11.23
CA TRP A 274 2.81 13.42 -9.80
C TRP A 274 1.64 14.26 -9.32
#